data_AF-M0AKB1-F1
#
_entry.id   AF-M0AKB1-F1
#
_cell.length_a   1.000
_cell.length_b   1.000
_cell.length_c   1.000
_cell.angle_alpha   90.00
_cell.angle_beta   90.00
_cell.angle_gamma   90.00
#
_symmetry.space_group_name_H-M   'P 1'
#
loop_
_entity.id
_entity.type
_entity.pdbx_description
1 polymer ?
#
loop_
_entity_poly.entity_id
_entity_poly.type
_entity_poly.pdbx_seq_one_letter_code
_entity_poly.pdbx_strand_id
1 'polypeptide(L)'
;MDSLIDDAIDEAEDGESADAPVDGQSVDESASRQTGTMTDDELEDVLQDLQTDITVVGCGGAGGNTINRMHEEGIHGAKLVAANTDVQHLVEIEADTKILMGEEKTGGRGAGSLPQVGEEAALESQQD
;
A
#
# COMPACT_ATOMS: atom_id res chain seq x y z
N MET A 1 6.03 1.50 52.98
CA MET A 1 4.64 1.35 52.47
C MET A 1 4.74 0.43 51.28
N ASP A 2 5.44 -0.70 51.47
CA ASP A 2 6.02 -1.52 50.41
C ASP A 2 5.63 -3.00 50.56
N SER A 3 4.89 -3.37 51.61
CA SER A 3 4.53 -4.76 51.91
C SER A 3 3.20 -5.20 51.30
N LEU A 4 2.58 -4.40 50.43
CA LEU A 4 1.32 -4.73 49.75
C LEU A 4 1.54 -5.12 48.29
N ILE A 5 2.75 -4.86 47.78
CA ILE A 5 3.12 -5.10 46.38
C ILE A 5 3.83 -6.44 46.26
N ASP A 6 4.69 -6.78 47.23
CA ASP A 6 5.36 -8.09 47.27
C ASP A 6 4.37 -9.25 47.55
N ASP A 7 3.39 -9.04 48.44
CA ASP A 7 2.35 -10.05 48.73
C ASP A 7 1.47 -10.37 47.50
N ALA A 8 1.32 -9.41 46.56
CA ALA A 8 0.53 -9.60 45.34
C ALA A 8 1.31 -10.30 44.22
N ILE A 9 2.64 -10.32 44.29
CA ILE A 9 3.51 -10.96 43.31
C ILE A 9 3.69 -12.44 43.68
N ASP A 10 3.91 -12.77 44.96
CA ASP A 10 4.04 -14.16 45.42
C ASP A 10 2.74 -14.97 45.20
N GLU A 11 1.56 -14.35 45.36
CA GLU A 11 0.26 -15.02 45.13
C GLU A 11 -0.01 -15.33 43.65
N ALA A 12 0.71 -14.69 42.73
CA ALA A 12 0.63 -14.94 41.29
C ALA A 12 1.61 -16.03 40.81
N GLU A 13 2.67 -16.31 41.58
CA GLU A 13 3.71 -17.28 41.21
C GLU A 13 3.41 -18.71 41.69
N ASP A 14 2.56 -18.89 42.72
CA ASP A 14 2.18 -20.21 43.28
C ASP A 14 0.92 -20.85 42.63
N GLY A 15 0.39 -20.25 41.56
CA GLY A 15 -0.71 -20.82 40.77
C GLY A 15 -0.24 -21.88 39.78
N GLU A 16 0.13 -23.06 40.26
CA GLU A 16 0.51 -24.26 39.50
C GLU A 16 -0.38 -24.49 38.26
N SER A 17 0.17 -24.31 37.05
CA SER A 17 -0.44 -24.83 35.82
C SER A 17 -0.11 -26.33 35.68
N ALA A 18 -0.81 -27.13 36.50
CA ALA A 18 -0.85 -28.57 36.35
C ALA A 18 -1.67 -28.96 35.11
N ASP A 19 -0.98 -29.51 34.12
CA ASP A 19 -1.50 -30.14 32.91
C ASP A 19 -2.27 -31.43 33.27
N ALA A 20 -3.60 -31.47 33.09
CA ALA A 20 -4.39 -32.71 33.12
C ALA A 20 -5.70 -32.60 32.32
N PRO A 21 -6.16 -33.68 31.64
CA PRO A 21 -7.18 -33.62 30.60
C PRO A 21 -8.60 -33.75 31.18
N VAL A 22 -9.57 -33.03 30.63
CA VAL A 22 -10.99 -33.21 30.96
C VAL A 22 -11.77 -33.62 29.72
N ASP A 23 -12.30 -34.84 29.81
CA ASP A 23 -13.18 -35.53 28.88
C ASP A 23 -14.40 -34.70 28.44
N GLY A 24 -14.81 -34.97 27.19
CA GLY A 24 -15.79 -34.18 26.46
C GLY A 24 -17.24 -34.33 26.93
N GLN A 25 -18.01 -33.28 26.66
CA GLN A 25 -19.29 -33.38 25.96
C GLN A 25 -19.68 -32.02 25.36
N SER A 26 -19.95 -32.06 24.06
CA SER A 26 -20.31 -30.98 23.14
C SER A 26 -21.69 -30.38 23.42
N VAL A 27 -21.80 -29.05 23.42
CA VAL A 27 -22.54 -28.18 22.46
C VAL A 27 -22.93 -26.86 23.12
N ASP A 28 -22.32 -25.74 22.69
CA ASP A 28 -23.03 -24.61 22.08
C ASP A 28 -22.00 -23.66 21.43
N GLU A 29 -21.94 -23.70 20.10
CA GLU A 29 -21.22 -22.74 19.25
C GLU A 29 -22.00 -21.42 19.24
N SER A 30 -21.61 -20.45 20.07
CA SER A 30 -21.58 -19.03 19.68
C SER A 30 -21.05 -18.15 20.82
N ALA A 31 -20.19 -17.20 20.45
CA ALA A 31 -19.65 -16.14 21.29
C ALA A 31 -18.61 -16.55 22.33
N SER A 32 -17.47 -17.12 21.89
CA SER A 32 -16.23 -16.76 22.58
C SER A 32 -15.99 -15.27 22.31
N ARG A 33 -16.04 -14.44 23.36
CA ARG A 33 -15.52 -13.09 23.28
C ARG A 33 -14.04 -13.25 22.94
N GLN A 34 -13.65 -12.99 21.70
CA GLN A 34 -12.24 -12.94 21.31
C GLN A 34 -11.55 -12.00 22.30
N THR A 35 -10.65 -12.57 23.09
CA THR A 35 -9.80 -11.83 24.00
C THR A 35 -9.03 -10.82 23.15
N GLY A 36 -9.07 -9.54 23.49
CA GLY A 36 -8.47 -8.43 22.71
C GLY A 36 -6.94 -8.40 22.72
N THR A 37 -6.29 -9.56 22.75
CA THR A 37 -4.85 -9.75 22.73
C THR A 37 -4.49 -10.48 21.44
N MET A 38 -3.96 -9.72 20.48
CA MET A 38 -3.27 -10.22 19.29
C MET A 38 -1.76 -10.10 19.54
N THR A 39 -0.96 -10.96 18.93
CA THR A 39 0.50 -10.82 18.89
C THR A 39 0.92 -9.68 17.96
N ASP A 40 2.13 -9.14 18.13
CA ASP A 40 2.64 -8.06 17.27
C ASP A 40 2.69 -8.49 15.79
N ASP A 41 3.04 -9.75 15.52
CA ASP A 41 3.04 -10.33 14.16
C ASP A 41 1.62 -10.35 13.55
N GLU A 42 0.61 -10.78 14.30
CA GLU A 42 -0.79 -10.79 13.83
C GLU A 42 -1.33 -9.38 13.61
N LEU A 43 -0.87 -8.39 14.38
CA LEU A 43 -1.22 -6.99 14.18
C LEU A 43 -0.60 -6.40 12.92
N GLU A 44 0.64 -6.79 12.58
CA GLU A 44 1.30 -6.39 11.34
C GLU A 44 0.58 -6.94 10.10
N ASP A 45 0.16 -8.21 10.13
CA ASP A 45 -0.61 -8.82 9.04
C ASP A 45 -1.94 -8.08 8.79
N VAL A 46 -2.68 -7.76 9.87
CA VAL A 46 -3.93 -7.01 9.77
C VAL A 46 -3.69 -5.57 9.28
N LEU A 47 -2.61 -4.93 9.72
CA LEU A 47 -2.21 -3.61 9.23
C LEU A 47 -1.89 -3.63 7.74
N GLN A 48 -1.21 -4.66 7.27
CA GLN A 48 -0.85 -4.81 5.87
C GLN A 48 -2.08 -5.05 4.99
N ASP A 49 -3.03 -5.87 5.44
CA ASP A 49 -4.31 -6.10 4.74
C ASP A 49 -5.19 -4.85 4.65
N LEU A 50 -5.06 -3.93 5.61
CA LEU A 50 -5.78 -2.66 5.63
C LEU A 50 -5.09 -1.56 4.79
N GLN A 51 -3.85 -1.79 4.36
CA GLN A 51 -3.10 -0.79 3.60
C GLN A 51 -3.73 -0.57 2.23
N THR A 52 -4.03 0.70 1.91
CA THR A 52 -4.63 1.06 0.61
C THR A 52 -3.53 1.44 -0.37
N ASP A 53 -3.50 0.76 -1.52
CA ASP A 53 -2.62 1.12 -2.64
C ASP A 53 -3.19 2.30 -3.42
N ILE A 54 -2.50 3.44 -3.36
CA ILE A 54 -2.86 4.64 -4.11
C ILE A 54 -1.84 4.82 -5.25
N THR A 55 -2.34 5.02 -6.47
CA THR A 55 -1.51 5.35 -7.63
C THR A 55 -2.03 6.63 -8.28
N VAL A 56 -1.13 7.58 -8.54
CA VAL A 56 -1.44 8.84 -9.21
C VAL A 56 -0.76 8.84 -10.57
N VAL A 57 -1.56 8.98 -11.64
CA VAL A 57 -1.08 8.94 -13.01
C VAL A 57 -1.22 10.33 -13.64
N GLY A 58 -0.08 10.96 -13.97
CA GLY A 58 -0.01 12.21 -14.71
C GLY A 58 0.14 11.97 -16.20
N CYS A 59 -0.87 12.33 -16.98
CA CYS A 59 -0.85 12.17 -18.44
C CYS A 59 -0.45 13.47 -19.16
N GLY A 60 0.43 13.36 -20.16
CA GLY A 60 0.85 14.47 -21.02
C GLY A 60 1.75 15.50 -20.32
N GLY A 61 1.90 16.67 -20.94
CA GLY A 61 2.78 17.73 -20.44
C GLY A 61 2.38 18.27 -19.05
N ALA A 62 1.14 18.73 -18.91
CA ALA A 62 0.66 19.28 -17.64
C ALA A 62 0.59 18.23 -16.52
N GLY A 63 0.18 16.99 -16.85
CA GLY A 63 0.14 15.89 -15.90
C GLY A 63 1.54 15.51 -15.41
N GLY A 64 2.50 15.41 -16.33
CA GLY A 64 3.90 15.16 -16.01
C GLY A 64 4.51 16.22 -15.10
N ASN A 65 4.26 17.51 -15.37
CA ASN A 65 4.73 18.59 -14.50
C ASN A 65 4.09 18.55 -13.09
N THR A 66 2.82 18.12 -13.00
CA THR A 66 2.15 17.90 -11.72
C THR A 66 2.83 16.79 -10.94
N ILE A 67 3.10 15.65 -11.57
CA ILE A 67 3.81 14.52 -10.95
C ILE A 67 5.19 14.94 -10.47
N ASN A 68 5.95 15.66 -11.30
CA ASN A 68 7.27 16.16 -10.92
C ASN A 68 7.20 17.00 -9.64
N ARG A 69 6.22 17.90 -9.55
CA ARG A 69 6.01 18.72 -8.35
C ARG A 69 5.59 17.89 -7.14
N MET A 70 4.76 16.87 -7.31
CA MET A 70 4.39 15.96 -6.23
C MET A 70 5.61 15.19 -5.70
N HIS A 71 6.53 14.83 -6.58
CA HIS A 71 7.79 14.21 -6.21
C HIS A 71 8.70 15.18 -5.44
N GLU A 72 8.89 16.39 -5.96
CA GLU A 72 9.70 17.46 -5.32
C GLU A 72 9.16 17.85 -3.94
N GLU A 73 7.84 17.90 -3.77
CA GLU A 73 7.18 18.20 -2.49
C GLU A 73 7.20 17.00 -1.51
N GLY A 74 7.69 15.82 -1.95
CA GLY A 74 7.85 14.63 -1.11
C GLY A 74 6.52 13.98 -0.72
N ILE A 75 5.55 13.90 -1.63
CA ILE A 75 4.27 13.26 -1.34
C ILE A 75 4.48 11.76 -1.14
N HIS A 76 4.10 11.27 0.05
CA HIS A 76 4.18 9.87 0.44
C HIS A 76 2.79 9.21 0.43
N GLY A 77 2.77 7.88 0.37
CA GLY A 77 1.53 7.09 0.41
C GLY A 77 0.83 6.93 -0.94
N ALA A 78 1.43 7.40 -2.03
CA ALA A 78 0.97 7.12 -3.38
C ALA A 78 2.15 6.85 -4.32
N LYS A 79 1.97 5.89 -5.23
CA LYS A 79 2.89 5.65 -6.34
C LYS A 79 2.66 6.69 -7.43
N LEU A 80 3.71 7.41 -7.81
CA LEU A 80 3.66 8.45 -8.83
C LEU A 80 4.06 7.89 -10.19
N VAL A 81 3.16 8.02 -11.17
CA VAL A 81 3.35 7.52 -12.54
C VAL A 81 3.21 8.67 -13.53
N ALA A 82 4.20 8.84 -14.41
CA ALA A 82 4.14 9.80 -15.51
C ALA A 82 3.95 9.06 -16.84
N ALA A 83 2.94 9.42 -17.62
CA ALA A 83 2.67 8.84 -18.94
C ALA A 83 2.64 9.93 -20.00
N ASN A 84 3.47 9.82 -21.04
CA ASN A 84 3.53 10.85 -22.09
C ASN A 84 3.94 10.27 -23.44
N THR A 85 3.57 10.95 -24.53
CA THR A 85 4.02 10.63 -25.90
C THR A 85 5.33 11.34 -26.29
N ASP A 86 5.72 12.35 -25.51
CA ASP A 86 6.95 13.12 -25.71
C ASP A 86 8.05 12.60 -24.78
N VAL A 87 9.09 12.00 -25.38
CA VAL A 87 10.23 11.43 -24.65
C VAL A 87 11.07 12.50 -23.97
N GLN A 88 11.22 13.67 -24.58
CA GLN A 88 12.07 14.74 -24.04
C GLN A 88 11.49 15.21 -22.72
N HIS A 89 10.20 15.48 -22.70
CA HIS A 89 9.51 15.89 -21.49
C HIS A 89 9.46 14.75 -20.43
N LEU A 90 9.29 13.49 -20.86
CA LEU A 90 9.25 12.35 -19.93
C LEU A 90 10.59 12.10 -19.21
N VAL A 91 11.71 12.35 -19.90
CA VAL A 91 13.06 12.23 -19.31
C VAL A 91 13.24 13.23 -18.17
N GLU A 92 12.72 14.45 -18.30
CA GLU A 92 12.88 15.55 -17.33
C GLU A 92 12.06 15.37 -16.04
N ILE A 93 10.98 14.60 -16.07
CA ILE A 93 10.08 14.40 -14.91
C ILE A 93 10.68 13.43 -13.89
N GLU A 94 10.55 13.68 -12.61
CA GLU A 94 10.81 12.70 -11.54
C GLU A 94 9.52 11.98 -11.13
N ALA A 95 9.51 10.65 -11.24
CA ALA A 95 8.37 9.78 -10.94
C ALA A 95 8.85 8.36 -10.62
N ASP A 96 8.08 7.59 -9.85
CA ASP A 96 8.39 6.19 -9.54
C ASP A 96 8.28 5.29 -10.77
N THR A 97 7.43 5.65 -11.74
CA THR A 97 7.28 4.93 -13.00
C THR A 97 7.04 5.92 -14.13
N LYS A 98 7.68 5.69 -15.27
CA LYS A 98 7.56 6.50 -16.49
C LYS A 98 7.12 5.63 -17.65
N ILE A 99 6.10 6.05 -18.38
CA ILE A 99 5.51 5.32 -19.50
C ILE A 99 5.58 6.20 -20.75
N LEU A 100 6.35 5.77 -21.75
CA LEU A 100 6.33 6.38 -23.08
C LEU A 100 5.21 5.74 -23.89
N MET A 101 4.20 6.52 -24.24
CA MET A 101 3.07 6.05 -25.05
C MET A 101 3.33 6.28 -26.54
N GLY A 102 2.89 5.35 -27.39
CA GLY A 102 2.95 5.49 -28.83
C GLY A 102 4.37 5.65 -29.37
N GLU A 103 5.28 4.77 -28.96
CA GLU A 103 6.66 4.74 -29.45
C GLU A 103 6.69 4.57 -30.97
N GLU A 104 5.85 3.69 -31.52
CA GLU A 104 5.75 3.47 -32.96
C GLU A 104 4.93 4.57 -33.64
N LYS A 105 3.83 5.02 -33.01
CA LYS A 105 2.95 6.05 -33.58
C LYS A 105 3.60 7.43 -33.69
N THR A 106 4.31 7.85 -32.64
CA THR A 106 4.82 9.23 -32.51
C THR A 106 6.34 9.33 -32.63
N GLY A 107 7.06 8.20 -32.54
CA GLY A 107 8.52 8.20 -32.48
C GLY A 107 9.08 8.96 -31.28
N GLY A 108 8.30 9.05 -30.20
CA GLY A 108 8.64 9.82 -28.99
C GLY A 108 8.62 11.33 -29.15
N ARG A 109 8.04 11.88 -30.22
CA ARG A 109 8.02 13.34 -30.50
C ARG A 109 6.79 14.07 -29.97
N GLY A 110 5.88 13.33 -29.31
CA GLY A 110 4.63 13.87 -28.82
C GLY A 110 3.48 13.83 -29.85
N ALA A 111 2.25 13.93 -29.34
CA ALA A 111 1.02 13.90 -30.14
C ALA A 111 0.72 15.20 -30.91
N GLY A 112 1.55 16.24 -30.77
CA GLY A 112 1.39 17.51 -31.49
C GLY A 112 0.06 18.24 -31.22
N SER A 113 -0.47 18.12 -30.00
CA SER A 113 -1.78 18.66 -29.59
C SER A 113 -2.99 18.08 -30.35
N LEU A 114 -2.83 16.93 -31.00
CA LEU A 114 -3.91 16.19 -31.64
C LEU A 114 -4.42 15.10 -30.68
N PRO A 115 -5.64 15.23 -30.12
CA PRO A 115 -6.16 14.24 -29.16
C PRO A 115 -6.25 12.83 -29.75
N GLN A 116 -6.59 12.72 -31.04
CA GLN A 116 -6.68 11.45 -31.77
C GLN A 116 -5.35 10.69 -31.77
N VAL A 117 -4.24 11.41 -31.96
CA VAL A 117 -2.90 10.80 -31.93
C VAL A 117 -2.56 10.32 -30.51
N GLY A 118 -2.96 11.08 -29.49
CA GLY A 118 -2.79 10.68 -28.09
C GLY A 118 -3.61 9.44 -27.72
N GLU A 119 -4.84 9.35 -28.20
CA GLU A 119 -5.70 8.17 -28.03
C GLU A 119 -5.09 6.93 -28.69
N GLU A 120 -4.70 7.04 -29.97
CA GLU A 120 -4.06 5.93 -30.69
C GLU A 120 -2.75 5.48 -30.02
N ALA A 121 -1.93 6.43 -29.54
CA ALA A 121 -0.71 6.14 -28.80
C ALA A 121 -0.98 5.41 -27.48
N ALA A 122 -2.04 5.76 -26.76
CA ALA A 122 -2.42 5.07 -25.53
C ALA A 122 -2.98 3.67 -25.81
N LEU A 123 -3.70 3.48 -26.91
CA LEU A 123 -4.20 2.17 -27.34
C LEU A 123 -3.06 1.22 -27.75
N GLU A 124 -2.04 1.74 -28.43
CA GLU A 124 -0.82 1.00 -28.79
C GLU A 124 -0.16 0.41 -27.52
N SER A 125 0.02 1.24 -26.49
CA SER A 125 0.74 0.88 -25.27
C SER A 125 -0.12 0.18 -24.19
N GLN A 126 -1.27 -0.40 -24.52
CA GLN A 126 -2.12 -1.11 -23.53
C GLN A 126 -1.55 -2.45 -23.05
N GLN A 127 -0.70 -3.09 -23.85
CA GLN A 127 -0.19 -4.43 -23.60
C GLN A 127 1.27 -4.45 -23.12
N ASP A 128 1.90 -3.27 -23.05
CA ASP A 128 3.29 -3.08 -22.59
C ASP A 128 3.33 -2.72 -21.10
#